data_AF-A0A1G9IQU6-F1
#
_entry.id   AF-A0A1G9IQU6-F1
#
_cell.length_a   1.000
_cell.length_b   1.000
_cell.length_c   1.000
_cell.angle_alpha   90.00
_cell.angle_beta   90.00
_cell.angle_gamma   90.00
#
_symmetry.space_group_name_H-M   'P 1'
#
loop_
_entity.id
_entity.type
_entity.pdbx_description
1 polymer ?
#
loop_
_entity_poly.entity_id
_entity_poly.type
_entity_poly.pdbx_seq_one_letter_code
_entity_poly.pdbx_strand_id
1 'polypeptide(L)'
;MPTTDKYGQGINIASLTDAPNAERLAQDLADGFASRGVLRFASASARAATMTGPAAPVEGMLSWLQDLNRLDLYDGSTWVSVSVGASSWTTIALASGYTHNGNDNGTFQYRLLNISGEESLQFRGAINRTSYPATPPANSIINSVALPIAVRPQTKRTVLVPCSDVSSDRISLKLDITTGGVLELFGFGSATKPPWIGFNGVIVSL
;
A
#
# COMPACT_ATOMS: atom_id res chain seq x y z
N MET A 1 42.07 5.87 -23.04
CA MET A 1 41.12 5.96 -21.92
C MET A 1 39.76 5.48 -22.41
N PRO A 2 38.99 4.73 -21.61
CA PRO A 2 37.62 4.35 -21.95
C PRO A 2 36.83 5.61 -22.28
N THR A 3 36.07 5.60 -23.38
CA THR A 3 35.12 6.67 -23.69
C THR A 3 33.82 6.40 -22.94
N THR A 4 33.20 7.43 -22.38
CA THR A 4 31.89 7.29 -21.72
C THR A 4 30.77 7.29 -22.75
N ASP A 5 29.60 6.79 -22.35
CA ASP A 5 28.39 6.91 -23.18
C ASP A 5 28.04 8.36 -23.52
N LYS A 6 27.40 8.53 -24.68
CA LYS A 6 26.98 9.84 -25.22
C LYS A 6 25.87 10.54 -24.41
N TYR A 7 25.23 9.82 -23.49
CA TYR A 7 24.16 10.34 -22.64
C TYR A 7 24.69 10.82 -21.28
N GLY A 8 26.02 10.84 -21.09
CA GLY A 8 26.67 11.34 -19.88
C GLY A 8 26.38 10.48 -18.65
N GLN A 9 25.99 9.23 -18.84
CA GLN A 9 25.60 8.37 -17.72
C GLN A 9 26.83 7.69 -17.08
N GLY A 10 28.02 7.77 -17.68
CA GLY A 10 29.25 7.18 -17.15
C GLY A 10 29.39 5.67 -17.38
N ILE A 11 28.68 5.08 -18.37
CA ILE A 11 29.01 3.72 -18.84
C ILE A 11 30.34 3.79 -19.58
N ASN A 12 31.30 2.99 -19.14
CA ASN A 12 32.59 2.85 -19.80
C ASN A 12 32.45 2.01 -21.07
N ILE A 13 32.88 2.55 -22.20
CA ILE A 13 33.02 1.83 -23.47
C ILE A 13 34.47 1.36 -23.57
N ALA A 14 34.65 0.05 -23.73
CA ALA A 14 35.97 -0.55 -23.82
C ALA A 14 36.77 0.08 -24.97
N SER A 15 37.98 0.56 -24.68
CA SER A 15 38.85 1.18 -25.69
C SER A 15 39.51 0.18 -26.63
N LEU A 16 39.29 -1.14 -26.43
CA LEU A 16 39.88 -2.25 -27.19
C LEU A 16 41.41 -2.17 -27.35
N THR A 17 42.08 -1.45 -26.44
CA THR A 17 43.54 -1.22 -26.47
C THR A 17 44.34 -2.30 -25.76
N ASP A 18 43.69 -3.10 -24.90
CA ASP A 18 44.29 -4.20 -24.15
C ASP A 18 44.03 -5.55 -24.83
N ALA A 19 44.73 -6.60 -24.39
CA ALA A 19 44.49 -7.96 -24.85
C ALA A 19 43.00 -8.35 -24.64
N PRO A 20 42.38 -9.06 -25.61
CA PRO A 20 40.96 -9.41 -25.51
C PRO A 20 40.66 -10.22 -24.24
N ASN A 21 39.78 -9.70 -23.39
CA ASN A 21 39.26 -10.40 -22.22
C ASN A 21 37.73 -10.29 -22.27
N ALA A 22 37.09 -11.35 -22.76
CA ALA A 22 35.65 -11.37 -22.98
C ALA A 22 34.87 -11.42 -21.65
N GLU A 23 35.41 -12.08 -20.64
CA GLU A 23 34.81 -12.17 -19.30
C GLU A 23 34.72 -10.80 -18.64
N ARG A 24 35.79 -10.00 -18.71
CA ARG A 24 35.83 -8.65 -18.15
C ARG A 24 34.89 -7.70 -18.88
N LEU A 25 34.87 -7.74 -20.21
CA LEU A 25 33.93 -6.94 -21.00
C LEU A 25 32.48 -7.26 -20.63
N ALA A 26 32.15 -8.54 -20.47
CA ALA A 26 30.81 -8.98 -20.08
C ALA A 26 30.44 -8.51 -18.66
N GLN A 27 31.37 -8.58 -17.70
CA GLN A 27 31.16 -8.07 -16.33
C GLN A 27 30.96 -6.56 -16.31
N ASP A 28 31.83 -5.79 -16.96
CA ASP A 28 31.74 -4.31 -16.97
C ASP A 28 30.41 -3.83 -17.60
N LEU A 29 29.93 -4.53 -18.64
CA LEU A 29 28.60 -4.28 -19.22
C LEU A 29 27.49 -4.69 -18.25
N ALA A 30 27.55 -5.89 -17.67
CA ALA A 30 26.53 -6.39 -16.75
C ALA A 30 26.36 -5.45 -15.54
N ASP A 31 27.45 -5.04 -14.90
CA ASP A 31 27.42 -4.18 -13.72
C ASP A 31 27.02 -2.74 -14.07
N GLY A 32 27.52 -2.23 -15.21
CA GLY A 32 27.19 -0.91 -15.73
C GLY A 32 25.71 -0.74 -16.06
N PHE A 33 25.03 -1.81 -16.49
CA PHE A 33 23.59 -1.81 -16.77
C PHE A 33 22.72 -2.27 -15.60
N ALA A 34 23.19 -3.21 -14.77
CA ALA A 34 22.41 -3.76 -13.67
C ALA A 34 21.95 -2.67 -12.69
N SER A 35 22.86 -1.75 -12.34
CA SER A 35 22.58 -0.60 -11.46
C SER A 35 21.57 0.41 -12.04
N ARG A 36 21.27 0.33 -13.34
CA ARG A 36 20.41 1.29 -14.08
C ARG A 36 19.11 0.68 -14.57
N GLY A 37 18.95 -0.63 -14.41
CA GLY A 37 17.70 -1.34 -14.66
C GLY A 37 16.80 -1.39 -13.43
N VAL A 38 15.65 -2.05 -13.57
CA VAL A 38 14.81 -2.43 -12.42
C VAL A 38 15.35 -3.75 -11.85
N LEU A 39 15.99 -3.66 -10.69
CA LEU A 39 16.50 -4.81 -9.95
C LEU A 39 15.34 -5.64 -9.41
N ARG A 40 15.40 -6.98 -9.44
CA ARG A 40 14.30 -7.84 -8.97
C ARG A 40 14.73 -8.60 -7.72
N PHE A 41 13.94 -8.49 -6.66
CA PHE A 41 14.19 -9.18 -5.40
C PHE A 41 12.95 -9.92 -4.91
N ALA A 42 13.15 -11.04 -4.22
CA ALA A 42 12.07 -11.80 -3.61
C ALA A 42 11.31 -11.00 -2.54
N SER A 43 12.04 -10.18 -1.76
CA SER A 43 11.48 -9.33 -0.69
C SER A 43 12.40 -8.15 -0.36
N ALA A 44 11.90 -7.20 0.43
CA ALA A 44 12.69 -6.08 0.94
C ALA A 44 13.90 -6.54 1.76
N SER A 45 13.75 -7.61 2.54
CA SER A 45 14.85 -8.18 3.33
C SER A 45 15.92 -8.82 2.45
N ALA A 46 15.51 -9.53 1.38
CA ALA A 46 16.46 -10.08 0.41
C ALA A 46 17.24 -8.97 -0.31
N ARG A 47 16.57 -7.87 -0.66
CA ARG A 47 17.23 -6.67 -1.20
C ARG A 47 18.26 -6.11 -0.23
N ALA A 48 17.88 -5.90 1.04
CA ALA A 48 18.77 -5.34 2.05
C ALA A 48 20.00 -6.22 2.33
N ALA A 49 19.87 -7.54 2.25
CA ALA A 49 20.98 -8.47 2.39
C ALA A 49 21.94 -8.44 1.18
N THR A 50 21.40 -8.32 -0.04
CA THR A 50 22.19 -8.31 -1.28
C THR A 50 22.89 -6.97 -1.51
N MET A 51 22.22 -5.86 -1.25
CA MET A 51 22.70 -4.51 -1.58
C MET A 51 23.58 -3.94 -0.48
N THR A 52 24.77 -4.53 -0.31
CA THR A 52 25.77 -4.11 0.67
C THR A 52 27.14 -3.87 0.03
N GLY A 53 28.01 -3.13 0.72
CA GLY A 53 29.39 -2.90 0.29
C GLY A 53 29.46 -2.25 -1.10
N PRO A 54 30.20 -2.84 -2.07
CA PRO A 54 30.31 -2.32 -3.44
C PRO A 54 28.98 -2.25 -4.20
N ALA A 55 27.98 -3.03 -3.81
CA ALA A 55 26.65 -3.06 -4.41
C ALA A 55 25.61 -2.28 -3.57
N ALA A 56 26.08 -1.40 -2.68
CA ALA A 56 25.21 -0.54 -1.89
C ALA A 56 24.27 0.28 -2.80
N PRO A 57 23.04 0.56 -2.35
CA PRO A 57 22.08 1.32 -3.15
C PRO A 57 22.60 2.75 -3.40
N VAL A 58 22.44 3.20 -4.64
CA VAL A 58 22.70 4.60 -5.06
C VAL A 58 21.40 5.27 -5.42
N GLU A 59 21.35 6.59 -5.22
CA GLU A 59 20.18 7.41 -5.54
C GLU A 59 19.73 7.19 -6.98
N GLY A 60 18.42 7.04 -7.19
CA GLY A 60 17.84 6.77 -8.50
C GLY A 60 17.67 5.29 -8.84
N MET A 61 18.23 4.37 -8.04
CA MET A 61 18.05 2.93 -8.27
C MET A 61 16.60 2.51 -8.11
N LEU A 62 16.12 1.65 -9.01
CA LEU A 62 14.79 1.06 -8.99
C LEU A 62 14.84 -0.42 -8.64
N SER A 63 13.89 -0.88 -7.83
CA SER A 63 13.72 -2.29 -7.51
C SER A 63 12.27 -2.75 -7.54
N TRP A 64 12.04 -3.96 -8.01
CA TRP A 64 10.78 -4.68 -7.97
C TRP A 64 10.83 -5.74 -6.87
N LEU A 65 9.92 -5.62 -5.90
CA LEU A 65 9.70 -6.60 -4.83
C LEU A 65 8.59 -7.56 -5.24
N GLN A 66 8.95 -8.85 -5.38
CA GLN A 66 8.05 -9.87 -5.91
C GLN A 66 6.95 -10.27 -4.92
N ASP A 67 7.26 -10.30 -3.63
CA ASP A 67 6.30 -10.61 -2.55
C ASP A 67 5.16 -9.58 -2.44
N LEU A 68 5.49 -8.31 -2.68
CA LEU A 68 4.53 -7.20 -2.59
C LEU A 68 4.02 -6.72 -3.95
N ASN A 69 4.57 -7.23 -5.06
CA ASN A 69 4.37 -6.70 -6.40
C ASN A 69 4.57 -5.18 -6.48
N ARG A 70 5.68 -4.67 -5.92
CA ARG A 70 5.88 -3.24 -5.68
C ARG A 70 7.15 -2.72 -6.33
N LEU A 71 7.08 -1.53 -6.93
CA LEU A 71 8.23 -0.79 -7.44
C LEU A 71 8.68 0.24 -6.40
N ASP A 72 9.93 0.11 -5.94
CA ASP A 72 10.57 1.04 -5.02
C ASP A 72 11.72 1.78 -5.72
N LEU A 73 11.89 3.06 -5.40
CA LEU A 73 12.99 3.95 -5.79
C LEU A 73 13.86 4.25 -4.57
N TYR A 74 15.16 4.18 -4.70
CA TYR A 74 16.07 4.67 -3.66
C TYR A 74 16.29 6.18 -3.82
N ASP A 75 15.90 6.96 -2.80
CA ASP A 75 15.97 8.43 -2.82
C ASP A 75 17.32 9.00 -2.33
N GLY A 76 18.32 8.13 -2.17
CA GLY A 76 19.63 8.48 -1.59
C GLY A 76 19.75 8.15 -0.10
N SER A 77 18.62 7.93 0.59
CA SER A 77 18.58 7.61 2.01
C SER A 77 17.75 6.36 2.32
N THR A 78 16.59 6.24 1.67
CA THR A 78 15.60 5.19 1.92
C THR A 78 14.98 4.71 0.62
N TRP A 79 14.35 3.54 0.67
CA TRP A 79 13.55 3.04 -0.43
C TRP A 79 12.12 3.55 -0.30
N VAL A 80 11.69 4.34 -1.28
CA VAL A 80 10.35 4.93 -1.37
C VAL A 80 9.55 4.17 -2.42
N SER A 81 8.32 3.80 -2.10
CA SER A 81 7.44 3.13 -3.06
C SER A 81 6.93 4.11 -4.12
N VAL A 82 7.12 3.77 -5.39
CA VAL A 82 6.68 4.57 -6.55
C VAL A 82 5.38 4.03 -7.12
N SER A 83 5.21 2.70 -7.07
CA SER A 83 3.99 2.04 -7.51
C SER A 83 3.77 0.80 -6.66
N VAL A 84 2.57 0.67 -6.14
CA VAL A 84 2.07 -0.58 -5.57
C VAL A 84 1.36 -1.35 -6.69
N GLY A 85 1.57 -2.66 -6.76
CA GLY A 85 1.07 -3.51 -7.84
C GLY A 85 -0.45 -3.45 -8.01
N ALA A 86 -0.94 -4.10 -9.08
CA ALA A 86 -2.36 -4.12 -9.45
C ALA A 86 -3.26 -4.23 -8.21
N SER A 87 -3.89 -3.11 -7.87
CA SER A 87 -4.61 -2.94 -6.62
C SER A 87 -5.98 -3.59 -6.71
N SER A 88 -5.98 -4.93 -6.69
CA SER A 88 -7.19 -5.73 -6.68
C SER A 88 -7.95 -5.47 -5.39
N TRP A 89 -9.25 -5.31 -5.54
CA TRP A 89 -10.14 -5.12 -4.40
C TRP A 89 -10.23 -6.40 -3.59
N THR A 90 -9.91 -6.31 -2.30
CA THR A 90 -10.04 -7.42 -1.35
C THR A 90 -11.26 -7.21 -0.49
N THR A 91 -12.11 -8.24 -0.40
CA THR A 91 -13.32 -8.20 0.43
C THR A 91 -12.98 -8.26 1.90
N ILE A 92 -13.61 -7.37 2.68
CA ILE A 92 -13.47 -7.34 4.13
C ILE A 92 -14.45 -8.35 4.72
N ALA A 93 -13.95 -9.33 5.46
CA ALA A 93 -14.79 -10.23 6.24
C ALA A 93 -15.49 -9.43 7.34
N LEU A 94 -16.82 -9.34 7.28
CA LEU A 94 -17.60 -8.55 8.23
C LEU A 94 -17.77 -9.25 9.58
N ALA A 95 -17.81 -8.46 10.65
CA ALA A 95 -18.22 -8.92 11.97
C ALA A 95 -19.72 -9.23 12.00
N SER A 96 -20.15 -10.06 12.96
CA SER A 96 -21.56 -10.41 13.13
C SER A 96 -22.44 -9.15 13.33
N GLY A 97 -23.62 -9.17 12.73
CA GLY A 97 -24.57 -8.04 12.75
C GLY A 97 -24.36 -7.03 11.62
N TYR A 98 -23.35 -7.21 10.77
CA TYR A 98 -23.15 -6.44 9.54
C TYR A 98 -23.30 -7.31 8.31
N THR A 99 -23.87 -6.75 7.24
CA THR A 99 -23.88 -7.37 5.92
C THR A 99 -23.38 -6.38 4.87
N HIS A 100 -22.97 -6.86 3.70
CA HIS A 100 -22.52 -6.00 2.60
C HIS A 100 -23.69 -5.27 1.91
N ASN A 101 -23.34 -4.42 0.94
CA ASN A 101 -24.28 -3.77 0.03
C ASN A 101 -25.24 -2.79 0.73
N GLY A 102 -24.70 -2.00 1.67
CA GLY A 102 -25.44 -0.89 2.27
C GLY A 102 -25.92 0.10 1.22
N ASN A 103 -27.23 0.43 1.20
CA ASN A 103 -27.79 1.37 0.23
C ASN A 103 -27.42 1.05 -1.23
N ASP A 104 -27.34 -0.24 -1.59
CA ASP A 104 -26.95 -0.70 -2.93
C ASP A 104 -25.60 -0.19 -3.45
N ASN A 105 -24.66 0.10 -2.53
CA ASN A 105 -23.31 0.59 -2.88
C ASN A 105 -22.28 -0.52 -3.07
N GLY A 106 -22.68 -1.79 -3.09
CA GLY A 106 -21.81 -2.94 -3.32
C GLY A 106 -21.04 -3.46 -2.11
N THR A 107 -20.18 -4.45 -2.35
CA THR A 107 -19.38 -5.13 -1.32
C THR A 107 -18.38 -4.18 -0.66
N PHE A 108 -18.25 -4.27 0.67
CA PHE A 108 -17.23 -3.52 1.42
C PHE A 108 -15.85 -4.15 1.21
N GLN A 109 -14.96 -3.38 0.60
CA GLN A 109 -13.65 -3.85 0.13
C GLN A 109 -12.57 -2.81 0.39
N TYR A 110 -11.32 -3.25 0.43
CA TYR A 110 -10.16 -2.38 0.46
C TYR A 110 -9.18 -2.68 -0.67
N ARG A 111 -8.28 -1.74 -0.93
CA ARG A 111 -7.13 -1.93 -1.82
C ARG A 111 -5.98 -0.97 -1.44
N LEU A 112 -4.74 -1.31 -1.80
CA LEU A 112 -3.57 -0.46 -1.60
C LEU A 112 -3.36 0.49 -2.78
N LEU A 113 -3.20 1.77 -2.54
CA LEU A 113 -2.83 2.75 -3.55
C LEU A 113 -1.49 3.37 -3.18
N ASN A 114 -0.78 3.86 -4.20
CA ASN A 114 0.25 4.85 -3.99
C ASN A 114 -0.37 6.21 -4.32
N ILE A 115 -0.41 7.11 -3.34
CA ILE A 115 -0.90 8.47 -3.51
C ILE A 115 0.25 9.39 -3.16
N SER A 116 0.78 10.09 -4.16
CA SER A 116 1.87 11.07 -3.98
C SER A 116 3.13 10.50 -3.31
N GLY A 117 3.49 9.25 -3.60
CA GLY A 117 4.67 8.59 -3.03
C GLY A 117 4.43 7.93 -1.67
N GLU A 118 3.21 7.99 -1.13
CA GLU A 118 2.83 7.37 0.14
C GLU A 118 1.90 6.18 -0.11
N GLU A 119 2.16 5.04 0.55
CA GLU A 119 1.24 3.91 0.57
C GLU A 119 -0.03 4.30 1.33
N SER A 120 -1.17 4.10 0.69
CA SER A 120 -2.48 4.49 1.20
C SER A 120 -3.47 3.34 1.07
N LEU A 121 -4.34 3.18 2.06
CA LEU A 121 -5.44 2.23 2.04
C LEU A 121 -6.71 2.93 1.56
N GLN A 122 -7.28 2.45 0.47
CA GLN A 122 -8.57 2.92 -0.03
C GLN A 122 -9.66 1.90 0.25
N PHE A 123 -10.81 2.36 0.71
CA PHE A 123 -12.03 1.58 0.84
C PHE A 123 -13.05 1.90 -0.24
N ARG A 124 -13.94 0.95 -0.48
CA ARG A 124 -15.17 1.13 -1.25
C ARG A 124 -16.29 0.26 -0.73
N GLY A 125 -17.49 0.51 -1.24
CA GLY A 125 -18.68 -0.24 -0.91
C GLY A 125 -19.37 0.29 0.33
N ALA A 126 -20.28 -0.50 0.86
CA ALA A 126 -21.03 -0.14 2.05
C ALA A 126 -21.43 -1.38 2.84
N ILE A 127 -21.78 -1.14 4.10
CA ILE A 127 -22.34 -2.16 5.00
C ILE A 127 -23.76 -1.77 5.42
N ASN A 128 -24.61 -2.77 5.59
CA ASN A 128 -25.90 -2.67 6.24
C ASN A 128 -25.78 -3.07 7.71
N ARG A 129 -26.64 -2.48 8.53
CA ARG A 129 -26.94 -2.93 9.89
C ARG A 129 -28.43 -2.78 10.15
N THR A 130 -29.14 -3.88 10.07
CA THR A 130 -30.61 -3.91 10.20
C THR A 130 -31.10 -3.91 11.64
N SER A 131 -30.22 -4.18 12.61
CA SER A 131 -30.58 -4.13 14.03
C SER A 131 -29.45 -3.55 14.89
N TYR A 132 -29.86 -2.77 15.89
CA TYR A 132 -29.00 -2.21 16.91
C TYR A 132 -29.43 -2.73 18.27
N PRO A 133 -28.49 -3.00 19.19
CA PRO A 133 -28.84 -3.20 20.60
C PRO A 133 -29.67 -2.03 21.13
N ALA A 134 -30.53 -2.28 22.12
CA ALA A 134 -31.33 -1.23 22.75
C ALA A 134 -30.45 -0.06 23.24
N THR A 135 -29.28 -0.40 23.78
CA THR A 135 -28.20 0.52 24.12
C THR A 135 -26.97 0.19 23.26
N PRO A 136 -26.76 0.87 22.12
CA PRO A 136 -25.60 0.64 21.29
C PRO A 136 -24.29 0.90 22.05
N PRO A 137 -23.24 0.11 21.82
CA PRO A 137 -21.94 0.36 22.41
C PRO A 137 -21.32 1.66 21.86
N ALA A 138 -20.38 2.24 22.61
CA ALA A 138 -19.68 3.47 22.21
C ALA A 138 -18.89 3.31 20.90
N ASN A 139 -18.44 2.08 20.61
CA ASN A 139 -17.82 1.67 19.37
C ASN A 139 -18.31 0.30 18.90
N SER A 140 -18.15 0.00 17.62
CA SER A 140 -18.41 -1.33 17.08
C SER A 140 -17.35 -1.72 16.05
N ILE A 141 -16.82 -2.93 16.20
CA ILE A 141 -15.85 -3.51 15.27
C ILE A 141 -16.60 -4.06 14.05
N ILE A 142 -16.18 -3.68 12.84
CA ILE A 142 -16.88 -4.06 11.61
C ILE A 142 -16.25 -5.23 10.85
N ASN A 143 -14.99 -5.56 11.12
CA ASN A 143 -14.32 -6.72 10.51
C ASN A 143 -14.20 -7.89 11.49
N SER A 144 -14.51 -9.10 11.04
CA SER A 144 -14.34 -10.33 11.82
C SER A 144 -12.89 -10.83 11.85
N VAL A 145 -12.11 -10.44 10.85
CA VAL A 145 -10.68 -10.77 10.74
C VAL A 145 -9.90 -9.47 10.59
N ALA A 146 -8.83 -9.32 11.40
CA ALA A 146 -7.92 -8.20 11.29
C ALA A 146 -7.36 -8.09 9.86
N LEU A 147 -7.22 -6.87 9.36
CA LEU A 147 -6.60 -6.63 8.07
C LEU A 147 -5.18 -7.27 8.02
N PRO A 148 -4.71 -7.78 6.87
CA PRO A 148 -3.36 -8.32 6.74
C PRO A 148 -2.29 -7.31 7.15
N ILE A 149 -1.16 -7.78 7.68
CA ILE A 149 -0.11 -6.90 8.22
C ILE A 149 0.41 -5.87 7.19
N ALA A 150 0.45 -6.24 5.91
CA ALA A 150 0.90 -5.39 4.81
C ALA A 150 -0.02 -4.18 4.52
N VAL A 151 -1.21 -4.11 5.12
CA VAL A 151 -2.17 -3.01 4.90
C VAL A 151 -2.59 -2.35 6.21
N ARG A 152 -1.84 -2.57 7.30
CA ARG A 152 -2.10 -1.93 8.60
C ARG A 152 -1.34 -0.63 8.69
N PRO A 153 -1.94 0.44 9.23
CA PRO A 153 -1.22 1.68 9.42
C PRO A 153 -0.25 1.56 10.61
N GLN A 154 0.86 2.30 10.55
CA GLN A 154 1.86 2.33 11.64
C GLN A 154 1.35 3.06 12.89
N THR A 155 0.44 4.01 12.70
CA THR A 155 -0.26 4.74 13.77
C THR A 155 -1.76 4.68 13.52
N LYS A 156 -2.58 4.85 14.56
CA LYS A 156 -4.03 4.83 14.40
C LYS A 156 -4.47 5.91 13.42
N ARG A 157 -5.23 5.54 12.38
CA ARG A 157 -5.84 6.48 11.44
C ARG A 157 -7.30 6.66 11.79
N THR A 158 -7.76 7.92 11.79
CA THR A 158 -9.15 8.27 12.07
C THR A 158 -9.71 9.04 10.89
N VAL A 159 -10.83 8.60 10.36
CA VAL A 159 -11.53 9.25 9.24
C VAL A 159 -13.03 9.30 9.47
N LEU A 160 -13.70 10.21 8.78
CA LEU A 160 -15.15 10.24 8.73
C LEU A 160 -15.64 9.33 7.61
N VAL A 161 -16.73 8.60 7.89
CA VAL A 161 -17.43 7.78 6.91
C VAL A 161 -18.89 8.22 6.84
N PRO A 162 -19.49 8.35 5.64
CA PRO A 162 -20.88 8.70 5.51
C PRO A 162 -21.78 7.57 6.01
N CYS A 163 -22.94 7.92 6.55
CA CYS A 163 -23.98 6.97 6.90
C CYS A 163 -25.36 7.50 6.50
N SER A 164 -26.37 6.65 6.58
CA SER A 164 -27.74 7.05 6.29
C SER A 164 -28.19 8.23 7.15
N ASP A 165 -28.86 9.18 6.51
CA ASP A 165 -29.65 10.26 7.12
C ASP A 165 -31.07 9.78 7.50
N VAL A 166 -31.51 8.63 6.98
CA VAL A 166 -32.77 7.99 7.33
C VAL A 166 -32.57 7.15 8.58
N SER A 167 -33.43 7.35 9.60
CA SER A 167 -33.38 6.63 10.88
C SER A 167 -32.10 6.85 11.70
N SER A 168 -31.40 7.96 11.45
CA SER A 168 -30.20 8.38 12.18
C SER A 168 -30.12 9.90 12.23
N ASP A 169 -29.89 10.45 13.42
CA ASP A 169 -29.71 11.90 13.62
C ASP A 169 -28.37 12.44 13.07
N ARG A 170 -27.54 11.57 12.48
CA ARG A 170 -26.24 11.93 11.91
C ARG A 170 -26.06 11.30 10.54
N ILE A 171 -25.35 12.04 9.68
CA ILE A 171 -24.98 11.64 8.32
C ILE A 171 -23.52 11.16 8.21
N SER A 172 -22.80 11.12 9.33
CA SER A 172 -21.43 10.63 9.39
C SER A 172 -21.12 9.93 10.71
N LEU A 173 -20.23 8.95 10.62
CA LEU A 173 -19.62 8.25 11.74
C LEU A 173 -18.10 8.42 11.68
N LYS A 174 -17.43 8.15 12.80
CA LYS A 174 -15.97 8.11 12.86
C LYS A 174 -15.51 6.66 12.70
N LEU A 175 -14.60 6.41 11.77
CA LEU A 175 -13.89 5.15 11.61
C LEU A 175 -12.46 5.30 12.13
N ASP A 176 -12.09 4.50 13.12
CA ASP A 176 -10.70 4.30 13.52
C ASP A 176 -10.17 3.01 12.88
N ILE A 177 -8.98 3.09 12.29
CA ILE A 177 -8.23 1.97 11.74
C ILE A 177 -7.01 1.80 12.63
N THR A 178 -7.02 0.75 13.43
CA THR A 178 -5.98 0.50 14.44
C THR A 178 -4.74 -0.12 13.81
N THR A 179 -3.60 -0.01 14.49
CA THR A 179 -2.34 -0.68 14.11
C THR A 179 -2.46 -2.21 14.15
N GLY A 180 -3.45 -2.75 14.87
CA GLY A 180 -3.80 -4.16 14.86
C GLY A 180 -4.61 -4.63 13.64
N GLY A 181 -5.01 -3.72 12.74
CA GLY A 181 -5.87 -4.04 11.59
C GLY A 181 -7.35 -4.18 11.93
N VAL A 182 -7.78 -3.68 13.09
CA VAL A 182 -9.19 -3.62 13.50
C VAL A 182 -9.81 -2.33 13.00
N LEU A 183 -11.01 -2.44 12.42
CA LEU A 183 -11.83 -1.34 11.92
C LEU A 183 -12.95 -1.05 12.93
N GLU A 184 -12.87 0.09 13.60
CA GLU A 184 -13.79 0.47 14.67
C GLU A 184 -14.62 1.68 14.28
N LEU A 185 -15.95 1.51 14.28
CA LEU A 185 -16.88 2.61 14.08
C LEU A 185 -17.33 3.20 15.41
N PHE A 186 -17.43 4.52 15.46
CA PHE A 186 -17.87 5.29 16.62
C PHE A 186 -18.98 6.25 16.21
N GLY A 187 -19.78 6.65 17.20
CA GLY A 187 -20.85 7.63 17.04
C GLY A 187 -22.24 7.01 17.00
N PHE A 188 -22.38 5.73 17.33
CA PHE A 188 -23.68 5.11 17.58
C PHE A 188 -24.31 5.67 18.86
N GLY A 189 -25.64 5.70 18.89
CA GLY A 189 -26.40 6.17 20.04
C GLY A 189 -27.86 5.74 19.98
N SER A 190 -28.66 6.13 20.96
CA SER A 190 -30.09 5.82 20.99
C SER A 190 -30.84 6.33 19.75
N ALA A 191 -30.45 7.52 19.25
CA ALA A 191 -31.00 8.18 18.07
C ALA A 191 -30.07 8.16 16.83
N THR A 192 -28.85 7.62 16.96
CA THR A 192 -27.90 7.47 15.84
C THR A 192 -27.73 5.99 15.52
N LYS A 193 -28.62 5.48 14.66
CA LYS A 193 -28.73 4.05 14.29
C LYS A 193 -28.84 3.89 12.77
N PRO A 194 -27.84 4.35 12.00
CA PRO A 194 -27.95 4.37 10.55
C PRO A 194 -28.10 2.93 10.00
N PRO A 195 -29.11 2.65 9.17
CA PRO A 195 -29.29 1.32 8.57
C PRO A 195 -28.16 0.93 7.62
N TRP A 196 -27.41 1.90 7.10
CA TRP A 196 -26.26 1.68 6.24
C TRP A 196 -25.14 2.69 6.48
N ILE A 197 -23.91 2.27 6.16
CA ILE A 197 -22.68 3.05 6.32
C ILE A 197 -21.84 2.85 5.05
N GLY A 198 -21.44 3.95 4.41
CA GLY A 198 -20.72 3.95 3.14
C GLY A 198 -19.24 4.20 3.31
N PHE A 199 -18.43 3.61 2.43
CA PHE A 199 -16.96 3.72 2.45
C PHE A 199 -16.36 4.11 1.11
N ASN A 200 -17.20 4.46 0.13
CA ASN A 200 -16.75 4.87 -1.20
C ASN A 200 -15.83 6.08 -1.12
N GLY A 201 -14.60 5.92 -1.61
CA GLY A 201 -13.61 7.01 -1.67
C GLY A 201 -12.94 7.32 -0.33
N VAL A 202 -13.18 6.54 0.72
CA VAL A 202 -12.48 6.69 2.00
C VAL A 202 -11.03 6.22 1.81
N ILE A 203 -10.08 7.09 2.10
CA ILE A 203 -8.65 6.85 1.93
C ILE A 203 -7.93 7.23 3.22
N VAL A 204 -6.97 6.41 3.63
CA VAL A 204 -6.04 6.73 4.72
C VAL A 204 -4.60 6.43 4.30
N SER A 205 -3.65 7.20 4.81
CA SER A 205 -2.23 6.85 4.72
C SER A 205 -1.89 5.69 5.65
N LEU A 206 -0.90 4.88 5.26
CA LEU A 206 -0.38 3.79 6.08
C LEU A 206 0.76 4.22 7.01
#